data_AF-A0A0S3S2Z8-F1
#
_entry.id   AF-A0A0S3S2Z8-F1
#
_cell.length_a   1.000
_cell.length_b   1.000
_cell.length_c   1.000
_cell.angle_alpha   90.00
_cell.angle_beta   90.00
_cell.angle_gamma   90.00
#
_symmetry.space_group_name_H-M   'P 1'
#
loop_
_entity.id
_entity.type
_entity.pdbx_description
1 polymer ?
#
loop_
_entity_poly.entity_id
_entity_poly.type
_entity_poly.pdbx_seq_one_letter_code
_entity_poly.pdbx_strand_id
1 'polypeptide(L)' 'MLEEIAQIDDKFKVLKKDGIVRLEGCKSGIKGQLILHAEIFEVTSSLHVVEVTKVAGNTLEYSKFREQYLKPSFKEII' A
#
# COMPACT_ATOMS: atom_id res chain seq x y z
N MET A 1 4.70 -5.30 8.49
CA MET A 1 5.25 -4.85 7.19
C MET A 1 4.31 -3.89 6.45
N LEU A 2 3.32 -4.32 5.65
CA LEU A 2 2.50 -3.38 4.85
C LEU A 2 1.45 -2.60 5.68
N GLU A 3 0.97 -3.24 6.72
CA GLU A 3 -0.01 -2.70 7.66
C GLU A 3 0.62 -1.67 8.60
N GLU A 4 1.89 -1.89 8.99
CA GLU A 4 2.69 -0.93 9.76
C GLU A 4 2.99 0.31 8.92
N ILE A 5 3.37 0.15 7.64
CA ILE A 5 3.61 1.27 6.72
C ILE A 5 2.42 2.23 6.65
N ALA A 6 1.20 1.68 6.65
CA ALA A 6 0.00 2.48 6.56
C ALA A 6 -0.39 3.18 7.87
N GLN A 7 0.10 2.70 9.01
CA GLN A 7 -0.11 3.29 10.34
C GLN A 7 0.92 4.35 10.73
N ILE A 8 2.05 4.47 10.01
CA ILE A 8 3.16 5.38 10.38
C ILE A 8 2.76 6.86 10.47
N ASP A 9 1.69 7.30 9.80
CA ASP A 9 1.36 8.73 9.66
C ASP A 9 -0.14 9.08 9.78
N ASP A 10 -1.02 8.13 10.14
CA ASP A 10 -2.51 8.29 10.11
C ASP A 10 -3.08 8.79 8.75
N LYS A 11 -2.26 8.75 7.69
CA LYS A 11 -2.64 9.21 6.34
C LYS A 11 -3.50 8.21 5.59
N PHE A 12 -3.51 6.96 6.04
CA PHE A 12 -4.26 5.89 5.42
C PHE A 12 -5.07 5.13 6.46
N LYS A 13 -6.35 4.91 6.16
CA LYS A 13 -7.16 3.91 6.83
C LYS A 13 -6.81 2.53 6.27
N VAL A 14 -6.59 1.58 7.17
CA VAL A 14 -6.28 0.18 6.81
C VAL A 14 -7.52 -0.67 7.05
N LEU A 15 -7.93 -1.43 6.02
CA LEU A 15 -8.95 -2.47 6.14
C LEU A 15 -8.36 -3.81 5.69
N LYS A 16 -8.70 -4.88 6.41
CA LYS A 16 -8.29 -6.24 6.06
C LYS A 16 -9.51 -7.08 5.77
N LYS A 17 -9.50 -7.78 4.64
CA LYS A 17 -10.56 -8.72 4.28
C LYS A 17 -10.01 -9.76 3.30
N ASP A 18 -10.30 -11.03 3.56
CA ASP A 18 -9.97 -12.15 2.66
C ASP A 18 -8.50 -12.20 2.22
N GLY A 19 -7.56 -11.93 3.14
CA GLY A 19 -6.11 -11.92 2.83
C GLY A 19 -5.61 -10.66 2.12
N ILE A 20 -6.51 -9.74 1.73
CA ILE A 20 -6.20 -8.49 1.07
C ILE A 20 -6.16 -7.35 2.10
N VAL A 21 -5.11 -6.55 2.02
CA VAL A 21 -4.99 -5.29 2.76
C VAL A 21 -5.42 -4.14 1.85
N ARG A 22 -6.43 -3.39 2.26
CA ARG A 22 -6.92 -2.20 1.57
C ARG A 22 -6.48 -0.95 2.32
N LEU A 23 -5.80 -0.05 1.61
CA LEU A 23 -5.34 1.24 2.10
C LEU A 23 -6.17 2.35 1.47
N GLU A 24 -6.83 3.16 2.30
CA GLU A 24 -7.65 4.29 1.85
C GLU A 24 -7.06 5.60 2.38
N GLY A 25 -6.62 6.48 1.49
CA GLY A 25 -6.08 7.77 1.86
C GLY A 25 -7.12 8.64 2.55
N CYS A 26 -6.77 9.21 3.70
CA CYS A 26 -7.68 10.05 4.49
C CYS A 26 -8.04 11.37 3.78
N LYS A 27 -7.18 11.84 2.86
CA LYS A 27 -7.39 13.07 2.08
C LYS A 27 -7.89 12.73 0.68
N SER A 28 -8.91 13.47 0.22
CA SER A 28 -9.39 13.40 -1.16
C SER A 28 -8.62 14.36 -2.04
N GLY A 29 -8.03 13.85 -3.12
CA GLY A 29 -7.48 14.66 -4.19
C GLY A 29 -8.51 14.99 -5.27
N ILE A 30 -8.03 15.53 -6.39
CA ILE A 30 -8.87 15.90 -7.55
C ILE A 30 -9.64 14.69 -8.10
N LYS A 31 -9.06 13.48 -8.03
CA LYS A 31 -9.69 12.23 -8.48
C LYS A 31 -10.25 11.38 -7.33
N GLY A 32 -10.60 12.00 -6.21
CA GLY A 32 -11.05 11.30 -5.02
C GLY A 32 -9.88 10.85 -4.14
N GLN A 33 -10.17 9.99 -3.16
CA GLN A 33 -9.17 9.39 -2.29
C GLN A 33 -8.31 8.38 -3.05
N LEU A 34 -7.03 8.31 -2.71
CA LEU A 34 -6.15 7.24 -3.16
C LEU A 34 -6.57 5.94 -2.47
N ILE A 35 -6.90 4.91 -3.25
CA ILE A 35 -7.28 3.60 -2.72
C ILE A 35 -6.35 2.56 -3.34
N LEU A 36 -5.69 1.78 -2.48
CA LEU A 36 -4.75 0.74 -2.87
C LEU A 36 -5.17 -0.60 -2.26
N HIS A 37 -4.96 -1.68 -3.00
CA HIS A 37 -4.97 -3.04 -2.46
C HIS A 37 -3.55 -3.57 -2.43
N ALA A 38 -3.25 -4.35 -1.42
CA ALA A 38 -2.02 -5.10 -1.32
C ALA A 38 -2.33 -6.54 -0.96
N GLU A 39 -1.68 -7.44 -1.67
CA GLU A 39 -1.81 -8.88 -1.49
C GLU A 39 -0.42 -9.51 -1.50
N ILE A 40 -0.22 -10.53 -0.67
CA ILE A 40 1.05 -11.24 -0.54
C ILE A 40 0.84 -12.64 -1.07
N PHE A 41 1.66 -13.03 -2.04
CA PHE A 41 1.67 -14.35 -2.64
C PHE A 41 2.96 -15.07 -2.27
N GLU A 42 2.84 -16.29 -1.75
CA GLU A 42 3.98 -17.18 -1.60
C GLU A 42 4.28 -17.82 -2.96
N VAL A 43 5.47 -17.53 -3.50
CA VAL A 43 5.94 -18.15 -4.76
C VAL A 43 6.77 -19.39 -4.45
N THR A 44 7.60 -19.31 -3.40
CA THR A 44 8.30 -20.44 -2.79
C THR A 44 8.34 -20.23 -1.27
N SER A 45 8.72 -21.27 -0.52
CA SER A 45 8.86 -21.20 0.94
C SER A 45 9.80 -20.10 1.44
N SER A 46 10.68 -19.57 0.59
CA SER A 46 11.59 -18.47 0.91
C SER A 46 11.34 -17.20 0.08
N LEU A 47 10.35 -17.20 -0.83
CA LEU A 47 10.09 -16.09 -1.73
C LEU A 47 8.61 -15.72 -1.69
N HIS A 48 8.35 -14.52 -1.17
CA HIS A 48 7.04 -13.90 -1.18
C HIS A 48 7.05 -12.72 -2.15
N VAL A 49 5.98 -12.58 -2.91
CA VAL A 49 5.74 -11.44 -3.81
C VAL A 49 4.62 -10.62 -3.23
N VAL A 50 4.84 -9.31 -3.15
CA VAL A 50 3.82 -8.35 -2.73
C VAL A 50 3.32 -7.61 -3.96
N GLU A 51 2.06 -7.81 -4.31
CA GLU A 51 1.40 -7.01 -5.34
C GLU A 51 0.71 -5.81 -4.70
N VAL A 52 0.88 -4.62 -5.29
CA VAL A 52 0.19 -3.40 -4.87
C VAL A 52 -0.56 -2.81 -6.05
N THR A 53 -1.89 -2.76 -5.94
CA THR A 53 -2.80 -2.37 -7.01
C THR A 53 -3.47 -1.03 -6.69
N LYS A 54 -3.39 -0.07 -7.62
CA LYS A 54 -4.09 1.22 -7.52
C LYS A 54 -5.54 1.11 -7.96
N VAL A 55 -6.45 1.02 -7.01
CA VAL A 55 -7.91 0.90 -7.25
C VAL A 55 -8.55 2.24 -7.61
N ALA A 56 -8.18 3.33 -6.92
CA ALA A 56 -8.72 4.67 -7.18
C ALA A 56 -7.69 5.77 -6.89
N GLY A 57 -8.05 7.03 -7.17
CA GLY A 57 -7.15 8.18 -7.04
C GLY A 57 -6.21 8.38 -8.23
N ASN A 58 -5.42 9.46 -8.17
CA ASN A 58 -4.58 9.86 -9.29
C ASN A 58 -3.16 9.27 -9.23
N THR A 59 -2.49 9.24 -10.38
CA THR A 59 -1.14 8.65 -10.51
C THR A 59 -0.09 9.41 -9.70
N LEU A 60 -0.21 10.73 -9.54
CA LEU A 60 0.75 11.52 -8.77
C LEU A 60 0.70 11.17 -7.28
N GLU A 61 -0.49 10.97 -6.72
CA GLU A 61 -0.69 10.52 -5.34
C GLU A 61 -0.11 9.13 -5.13
N TYR A 62 -0.34 8.21 -6.08
CA TYR A 62 0.28 6.88 -6.04
C TYR A 62 1.81 6.95 -6.09
N SER A 63 2.38 7.76 -6.98
CA SER A 63 3.84 7.94 -7.05
C SER A 63 4.41 8.47 -5.74
N LYS A 64 3.74 9.45 -5.10
CA LYS A 64 4.13 9.94 -3.77
C LYS A 64 4.08 8.83 -2.72
N PHE A 65 3.00 8.04 -2.70
CA PHE A 65 2.88 6.90 -1.81
C PHE A 65 4.05 5.92 -1.99
N ARG A 66 4.35 5.58 -3.25
CA ARG A 66 5.42 4.65 -3.58
C ARG A 66 6.80 5.13 -3.11
N GLU A 67 7.13 6.41 -3.32
CA GLU A 67 8.45 6.93 -2.96
C GLU A 67 8.61 7.16 -1.45
N GLN A 68 7.54 7.58 -0.76
CA GLN A 68 7.60 7.94 0.66
C GLN A 68 7.40 6.76 1.61
N TYR A 69 6.60 5.77 1.22
CA TYR A 69 6.17 4.69 2.11
C TYR A 69 6.62 3.33 1.60
N LEU A 70 6.31 3.02 0.33
CA LEU A 70 6.53 1.69 -0.21
C LEU A 70 8.02 1.38 -0.39
N LYS A 71 8.76 2.20 -1.15
CA LYS A 71 10.19 1.97 -1.40
C LYS A 71 11.04 1.92 -0.12
N PRO A 72 10.88 2.83 0.86
CA PRO A 72 11.66 2.77 2.09
C PRO A 72 11.42 1.49 2.88
N SER A 73 10.18 0.98 2.92
CA SER A 73 9.86 -0.24 3.66
C SER A 73 10.50 -1.51 3.12
N PHE A 74 10.85 -1.53 1.83
CA PHE A 74 11.53 -2.65 1.19
C PHE A 74 13.06 -2.55 1.26
N LYS A 75 13.61 -1.46 1.79
CA LYS A 75 15.07 -1.35 2.00
C LYS A 75 15.58 -2.20 3.17
N GLU A 76 14.72 -2.60 4.11
CA GLU A 76 15.09 -3.48 5.23
C GLU A 76 14.93 -4.98 4.91
N ILE A 77 14.45 -5.32 3.71
CA ILE A 77 14.06 -6.69 3.33
C ILE A 77 15.03 -7.30 2.29
N ILE A 78 16.05 -6.55 1.84
CA ILE A 78 17.08 -6.99 0.90
C ILE A 78 18.46 -6.88 1.54
#